data_AF-A0A9C6XAF0-F1
#
_entry.id   AF-A0A9C6XAF0-F1
#
_cell.length_a   1.000
_cell.length_b   1.000
_cell.length_c   1.000
_cell.angle_alpha   90.00
_cell.angle_beta   90.00
_cell.angle_gamma   90.00
#
_symmetry.space_group_name_H-M   'P 1'
#
loop_
_entity.id
_entity.type
_entity.pdbx_description
1 polymer ?
#
loop_
_entity_poly.entity_id
_entity_poly.type
_entity_poly.pdbx_seq_one_letter_code
_entity_poly.pdbx_strand_id
1 'polypeptide(L)'
;MLGDFSDGDLQLPVNHIAAWYKPWWYKYVEGILRAGREHTELVPMREYLLRHNRAIFWVVEDMLPNGNHPLFRALLGWLLPPKPAFLKFTTTPGIRALTFAKQVFQDIVLPVEELEQQVDTSELLFDSYPLLVYPCRVYDRGPRSGQLRRPPPKYLVPGTDYAMYNDLGVYGVPGKVRPPTTISYHENGCFFGVEVSHDPKIGVPRAGELKRVRRVLGPILASFRELVATWVRASVQRRKIHTITPLGV
;
A
#
# COMPACT_ATOMS: atom_id res chain seq x y z
N MET A 1 -20.22 -8.64 -8.43
CA MET A 1 -20.82 -9.19 -7.20
C MET A 1 -21.82 -8.20 -6.66
N LEU A 2 -23.06 -8.62 -6.38
CA LEU A 2 -24.19 -7.76 -5.98
C LEU A 2 -24.67 -7.99 -4.54
N GLY A 3 -23.99 -8.83 -3.74
CA GLY A 3 -24.40 -9.13 -2.36
C GLY A 3 -23.23 -9.23 -1.38
N ASP A 4 -23.54 -9.05 -0.11
CA ASP A 4 -22.67 -9.40 1.02
C ASP A 4 -23.00 -10.82 1.47
N PHE A 5 -21.98 -11.65 1.66
CA PHE A 5 -22.12 -13.06 1.99
C PHE A 5 -21.29 -13.36 3.24
N SER A 6 -21.83 -14.16 4.15
CA SER A 6 -21.13 -14.64 5.35
C SER A 6 -21.61 -16.05 5.65
N ASP A 7 -20.67 -16.96 5.90
CA ASP A 7 -20.95 -18.30 6.42
C ASP A 7 -21.03 -18.31 7.96
N GLY A 8 -20.73 -17.17 8.61
CA GLY A 8 -20.74 -16.99 10.06
C GLY A 8 -22.03 -16.41 10.63
N ASP A 9 -22.04 -16.15 11.94
CA ASP A 9 -23.18 -15.56 12.64
C ASP A 9 -23.51 -14.15 12.12
N LEU A 10 -24.74 -13.99 11.62
CA LEU A 10 -25.25 -12.71 11.08
C LEU A 10 -25.62 -11.70 12.18
N GLN A 11 -25.63 -12.10 13.46
CA GLN A 11 -25.84 -11.20 14.59
C GLN A 11 -24.58 -10.44 15.00
N LEU A 12 -23.43 -10.78 14.42
CA LEU A 12 -22.17 -10.10 14.67
C LEU A 12 -22.23 -8.63 14.19
N PRO A 13 -21.47 -7.73 14.85
CA PRO A 13 -21.44 -6.33 14.46
C PRO A 13 -20.82 -6.16 13.07
N VAL A 14 -21.48 -5.35 12.22
CA VAL A 14 -20.99 -4.99 10.90
C VAL A 14 -20.01 -3.82 10.99
N ASN A 15 -18.76 -4.07 10.60
CA ASN A 15 -17.70 -3.09 10.56
C ASN A 15 -17.47 -2.55 9.13
N HIS A 16 -17.93 -1.32 8.88
CA HIS A 16 -17.61 -0.59 7.66
C HIS A 16 -16.16 -0.06 7.68
N ILE A 17 -15.20 -0.89 7.29
CA ILE A 17 -13.75 -0.60 7.33
C ILE A 17 -13.33 0.54 6.39
N ALA A 18 -14.10 0.80 5.32
CA ALA A 18 -13.77 1.80 4.33
C ALA A 18 -14.14 3.23 4.77
N ALA A 19 -14.81 3.39 5.92
CA ALA A 19 -15.24 4.69 6.42
C ALA A 19 -14.05 5.66 6.61
N TRP A 20 -14.14 6.86 6.03
CA TRP A 20 -13.03 7.82 5.90
C TRP A 20 -12.39 8.27 7.22
N TYR A 21 -13.13 8.21 8.33
CA TYR A 21 -12.64 8.55 9.67
C TYR A 21 -11.95 7.38 10.37
N LYS A 22 -12.11 6.14 9.90
CA LYS A 22 -11.48 4.94 10.48
C LYS A 22 -10.02 4.80 10.09
N PRO A 23 -9.21 4.08 10.91
CA PRO A 23 -7.83 3.81 10.59
C PRO A 23 -7.71 3.08 9.26
N TRP A 24 -6.52 3.13 8.65
CA TRP A 24 -6.23 2.22 7.53
C TRP A 24 -6.33 0.76 7.97
N TRP A 25 -6.73 -0.10 7.03
CA TRP A 25 -7.04 -1.51 7.32
C TRP A 25 -5.91 -2.24 8.06
N TYR A 26 -4.67 -2.15 7.58
CA TYR A 26 -3.55 -2.84 8.19
C TYR A 26 -3.23 -2.33 9.61
N LYS A 27 -3.39 -1.03 9.88
CA LYS A 27 -3.25 -0.46 11.24
C LYS A 27 -4.40 -0.86 12.15
N TYR A 28 -5.60 -1.02 11.60
CA TYR A 28 -6.75 -1.55 12.32
C TYR A 28 -6.51 -3.00 12.76
N VAL A 29 -6.07 -3.86 11.83
CA VAL A 29 -5.70 -5.26 12.11
C VAL A 29 -4.52 -5.34 13.08
N GLU A 30 -3.49 -4.51 12.91
CA GLU A 30 -2.36 -4.42 13.85
C GLU A 30 -2.82 -4.15 15.29
N GLY A 31 -3.81 -3.27 15.47
CA GLY A 31 -4.40 -2.99 16.78
C GLY A 31 -5.10 -4.19 17.39
N ILE A 32 -5.82 -4.98 16.58
CA ILE A 32 -6.46 -6.23 17.01
C ILE A 32 -5.40 -7.26 17.44
N LEU A 33 -4.38 -7.47 16.60
CA LEU A 33 -3.29 -8.42 16.87
C LEU A 33 -2.54 -8.06 18.16
N ARG A 34 -2.26 -6.76 18.37
CA ARG A 34 -1.61 -6.28 19.60
C ARG A 34 -2.48 -6.44 20.85
N ALA A 35 -3.80 -6.40 20.71
CA ALA A 35 -4.71 -6.63 21.83
C ALA A 35 -4.72 -8.10 22.28
N GLY A 36 -4.23 -9.03 21.45
CA GLY A 36 -4.06 -10.44 21.81
C GLY A 36 -5.35 -11.18 22.15
N ARG A 37 -6.50 -10.67 21.69
CA ARG A 37 -7.83 -11.25 21.92
C ARG A 37 -8.45 -11.72 20.62
N GLU A 38 -9.23 -12.78 20.70
CA GLU A 38 -10.09 -13.19 19.58
C GLU A 38 -11.06 -12.05 19.27
N HIS A 39 -11.19 -11.73 17.98
CA HIS A 39 -12.05 -10.65 17.50
C HIS A 39 -12.73 -11.12 16.21
N THR A 40 -14.06 -11.11 16.22
CA THR A 40 -14.86 -11.52 15.07
C THR A 40 -15.86 -10.41 14.75
N GLU A 41 -15.92 -10.04 13.47
CA GLU A 41 -16.79 -8.98 12.97
C GLU A 41 -17.18 -9.28 11.52
N LEU A 42 -18.29 -8.70 11.07
CA LEU A 42 -18.72 -8.78 9.68
C LEU A 42 -18.16 -7.59 8.92
N VAL A 43 -17.54 -7.82 7.77
CA VAL A 43 -17.05 -6.75 6.89
C VAL A 43 -17.77 -6.85 5.55
N PRO A 44 -18.39 -5.77 5.04
CA PRO A 44 -19.01 -5.78 3.72
C PRO A 44 -18.00 -6.19 2.64
N MET A 45 -18.41 -7.07 1.73
CA MET A 45 -17.52 -7.72 0.77
C MET A 45 -16.79 -6.71 -0.11
N ARG A 46 -17.53 -5.69 -0.59
CA ARG A 46 -16.95 -4.61 -1.41
C ARG A 46 -15.84 -3.88 -0.67
N GLU A 47 -16.06 -3.59 0.62
CA GLU A 47 -15.08 -2.87 1.43
C GLU A 47 -13.86 -3.74 1.70
N TYR A 48 -14.05 -5.03 1.96
CA TYR A 48 -12.96 -5.96 2.15
C TYR A 48 -12.10 -6.12 0.89
N LEU A 49 -12.72 -6.24 -0.29
CA LEU A 49 -11.98 -6.32 -1.56
C LEU A 49 -11.18 -5.04 -1.84
N LEU A 50 -11.70 -3.88 -1.44
CA LEU A 50 -11.07 -2.57 -1.68
C LEU A 50 -10.33 -2.02 -0.46
N ARG A 51 -10.05 -2.86 0.56
CA ARG A 51 -9.51 -2.44 1.86
C ARG A 51 -8.21 -1.65 1.80
N HIS A 52 -7.40 -1.87 0.76
CA HIS A 52 -6.12 -1.20 0.55
C HIS A 52 -6.21 0.12 -0.21
N ASN A 53 -7.36 0.46 -0.81
CA ASN A 53 -7.49 1.59 -1.73
C ASN A 53 -7.21 2.95 -1.05
N ARG A 54 -7.74 3.17 0.17
CA ARG A 54 -7.58 4.45 0.90
C ARG A 54 -6.14 4.78 1.28
N ALA A 55 -5.34 3.76 1.55
CA ALA A 55 -3.93 3.92 1.92
C ALA A 55 -2.98 3.73 0.73
N ILE A 56 -3.53 3.46 -0.47
CA ILE A 56 -2.77 2.99 -1.65
C ILE A 56 -1.80 1.90 -1.19
N PHE A 57 -2.39 0.81 -0.69
CA PHE A 57 -1.73 -0.22 0.12
C PHE A 57 -1.25 0.35 1.46
N TRP A 58 -0.09 1.00 1.48
CA TRP A 58 0.47 1.73 2.63
C TRP A 58 1.42 2.85 2.20
N VAL A 59 1.52 3.12 0.89
CA VAL A 59 2.41 4.13 0.32
C VAL A 59 2.05 5.55 0.81
N VAL A 60 0.78 5.77 1.15
CA VAL A 60 0.33 7.04 1.71
C VAL A 60 0.95 7.31 3.10
N GLU A 61 1.34 6.28 3.87
CA GLU A 61 2.05 6.46 5.14
C GLU A 61 3.43 7.10 4.92
N ASP A 62 4.18 6.60 3.94
CA ASP A 62 5.50 7.16 3.59
C ASP A 62 5.41 8.61 3.09
N MET A 63 4.35 8.92 2.34
CA MET A 63 4.11 10.26 1.80
C MET A 63 3.56 11.22 2.86
N LEU A 64 2.74 10.71 3.77
CA LEU A 64 2.05 11.46 4.82
C LEU A 64 2.20 10.73 6.17
N PRO A 65 3.33 10.88 6.88
CA PRO A 65 3.63 10.11 8.11
C PRO A 65 2.61 10.23 9.24
N ASN A 66 1.76 11.27 9.24
CA ASN A 66 0.67 11.47 10.22
C ASN A 66 -0.73 11.31 9.60
N GLY A 67 -0.84 10.74 8.40
CA GLY A 67 -2.09 10.56 7.67
C GLY A 67 -3.11 9.67 8.37
N ASN A 68 -2.64 8.77 9.26
CA ASN A 68 -3.51 7.91 10.05
C ASN A 68 -3.87 8.49 11.45
N HIS A 69 -3.41 9.68 11.79
CA HIS A 69 -3.75 10.30 13.08
C HIS A 69 -5.27 10.58 13.16
N PRO A 70 -5.96 10.29 14.29
CA PRO A 70 -7.42 10.46 14.39
C PRO A 70 -7.92 11.85 14.00
N LEU A 71 -7.23 12.91 14.44
CA LEU A 71 -7.56 14.28 14.05
C LEU A 71 -7.37 14.54 12.56
N PHE A 72 -6.34 13.97 11.94
CA PHE A 72 -6.13 14.11 10.50
C PHE A 72 -7.24 13.41 9.74
N ARG A 73 -7.59 12.17 10.13
CA ARG A 73 -8.69 11.41 9.54
C ARG A 73 -10.03 12.13 9.69
N ALA A 74 -10.30 12.71 10.86
CA ALA A 74 -11.53 13.46 11.13
C ALA A 74 -11.67 14.73 10.24
N LEU A 75 -10.57 15.41 9.93
CA LEU A 75 -10.59 16.68 9.18
C LEU A 75 -10.39 16.50 7.67
N LEU A 76 -9.49 15.60 7.28
CA LEU A 76 -8.97 15.44 5.91
C LEU A 76 -9.06 13.99 5.39
N GLY A 77 -9.57 13.04 6.18
CA GLY A 77 -9.65 11.63 5.77
C GLY A 77 -10.58 11.38 4.58
N TRP A 78 -11.57 12.25 4.36
CA TRP A 78 -12.47 12.21 3.19
C TRP A 78 -11.78 12.60 1.87
N LEU A 79 -10.57 13.18 1.93
CA LEU A 79 -9.74 13.49 0.76
C LEU A 79 -8.90 12.28 0.29
N LEU A 80 -8.81 11.22 1.11
CA LEU A 80 -8.07 10.01 0.79
C LEU A 80 -8.95 8.97 0.07
N PRO A 81 -8.43 8.24 -0.92
CA PRO A 81 -7.08 8.36 -1.47
C PRO A 81 -6.95 9.55 -2.43
N PRO A 82 -5.84 10.31 -2.40
CA PRO A 82 -5.61 11.36 -3.38
C PRO A 82 -5.43 10.71 -4.76
N LYS A 83 -5.98 11.35 -5.80
CA LYS A 83 -5.80 10.86 -7.18
C LYS A 83 -4.29 10.74 -7.47
N PRO A 84 -3.81 9.64 -8.10
CA PRO A 84 -2.39 9.50 -8.44
C PRO A 84 -1.83 10.68 -9.26
N ALA A 85 -2.66 11.31 -10.10
CA ALA A 85 -2.30 12.52 -10.83
C ALA A 85 -2.01 13.72 -9.91
N PHE A 86 -2.76 13.86 -8.83
CA PHE A 86 -2.54 14.90 -7.82
C PHE A 86 -1.23 14.65 -7.06
N LEU A 87 -0.96 13.40 -6.68
CA LEU A 87 0.33 13.03 -6.08
C LEU A 87 1.49 13.42 -7.00
N LYS A 88 1.45 12.99 -8.26
CA LYS A 88 2.47 13.34 -9.26
C LYS A 88 2.66 14.85 -9.42
N PHE A 89 1.59 15.63 -9.37
CA PHE A 89 1.66 17.09 -9.44
C PHE A 89 2.37 17.71 -8.22
N THR A 90 2.10 17.19 -7.02
CA THR A 90 2.72 17.67 -5.78
C THR A 90 4.15 17.18 -5.56
N THR A 91 4.58 16.11 -6.24
CA THR A 91 5.95 15.57 -6.12
C THR A 91 6.94 16.40 -6.95
N THR A 92 7.77 17.20 -6.27
CA THR A 92 8.88 17.93 -6.90
C THR A 92 9.92 16.97 -7.51
N PRO A 93 10.72 17.39 -8.51
CA PRO A 93 11.71 16.52 -9.15
C PRO A 93 12.70 15.87 -8.16
N GLY A 94 13.07 16.58 -7.08
CA GLY A 94 13.93 16.04 -6.02
C GLY A 94 13.27 14.92 -5.21
N ILE A 95 11.98 15.04 -4.90
CA ILE A 95 11.24 13.98 -4.20
C ILE A 95 11.02 12.78 -5.13
N ARG A 96 10.80 13.01 -6.45
CA ARG A 96 10.69 11.93 -7.42
C ARG A 96 11.98 11.11 -7.51
N ALA A 97 13.13 11.78 -7.57
CA ALA A 97 14.43 11.11 -7.58
C ALA A 97 14.67 10.31 -6.29
N LEU A 98 14.26 10.86 -5.14
CA LEU A 98 14.35 10.17 -3.85
C LEU A 98 13.45 8.93 -3.80
N THR A 99 12.20 9.05 -4.23
CA THR A 99 11.25 7.93 -4.34
C THR A 99 11.80 6.85 -5.25
N PHE A 100 12.31 7.21 -6.44
CA PHE A 100 12.86 6.23 -7.37
C PHE A 100 14.10 5.51 -6.81
N ALA A 101 14.95 6.23 -6.09
CA ALA A 101 16.18 5.65 -5.54
C ALA A 101 15.96 4.84 -4.24
N LYS A 102 14.87 5.07 -3.51
CA LYS A 102 14.70 4.54 -2.15
C LYS A 102 13.43 3.73 -1.92
N GLN A 103 12.43 3.81 -2.79
CA GLN A 103 11.20 3.04 -2.63
C GLN A 103 11.21 1.83 -3.55
N VAL A 104 10.76 0.71 -3.01
CA VAL A 104 10.49 -0.52 -3.73
C VAL A 104 8.99 -0.56 -4.01
N PHE A 105 8.65 -0.93 -5.25
CA PHE A 105 7.30 -1.25 -5.69
C PHE A 105 7.42 -2.52 -6.52
N GLN A 106 7.20 -3.67 -5.90
CA GLN A 106 7.35 -4.98 -6.55
C GLN A 106 6.09 -5.79 -6.32
N ASP A 107 5.54 -6.32 -7.41
CA ASP A 107 4.42 -7.27 -7.41
C ASP A 107 4.92 -8.54 -8.11
N ILE A 108 4.97 -9.64 -7.37
CA ILE A 108 5.57 -10.89 -7.85
C ILE A 108 4.56 -12.01 -7.72
N VAL A 109 4.25 -12.66 -8.84
CA VAL A 109 3.34 -13.80 -8.88
C VAL A 109 4.13 -15.09 -8.68
N LEU A 110 3.89 -15.78 -7.56
CA LEU A 110 4.63 -16.98 -7.14
C LEU A 110 3.66 -18.11 -6.72
N PRO A 111 4.07 -19.39 -6.78
CA PRO A 111 3.23 -20.51 -6.34
C PRO A 111 2.93 -20.43 -4.84
N VAL A 112 1.67 -20.60 -4.43
CA VAL A 112 1.27 -20.39 -3.03
C VAL A 112 1.90 -21.41 -2.07
N GLU A 113 2.29 -22.59 -2.58
CA GLU A 113 2.91 -23.65 -1.80
C GLU A 113 4.25 -23.21 -1.17
N GLU A 114 4.94 -22.26 -1.79
CA GLU A 114 6.24 -21.75 -1.31
C GLU A 114 6.09 -20.44 -0.51
N LEU A 115 4.87 -20.05 -0.10
CA LEU A 115 4.60 -18.74 0.49
C LEU A 115 5.46 -18.43 1.73
N GLU A 116 5.75 -19.41 2.57
CA GLU A 116 6.63 -19.25 3.74
C GLU A 116 8.02 -18.79 3.31
N GLN A 117 8.65 -19.51 2.37
CA GLN A 117 9.95 -19.15 1.82
C GLN A 117 9.93 -17.77 1.15
N GLN A 118 8.83 -17.42 0.49
CA GLN A 118 8.67 -16.11 -0.14
C GLN A 118 8.65 -14.97 0.88
N VAL A 119 7.96 -15.16 2.01
CA VAL A 119 7.93 -14.20 3.11
C VAL A 119 9.31 -14.04 3.73
N ASP A 120 10.00 -15.15 4.04
CA ASP A 120 11.36 -15.13 4.60
C ASP A 120 12.36 -14.42 3.67
N THR A 121 12.25 -14.69 2.37
CA THR A 121 13.11 -14.05 1.36
C THR A 121 12.79 -12.56 1.25
N SER A 122 11.52 -12.18 1.31
CA SER A 122 11.10 -10.77 1.30
C SER A 122 11.60 -10.03 2.53
N GLU A 123 11.53 -10.65 3.72
CA GLU A 123 12.08 -10.09 4.95
C GLU A 123 13.59 -9.92 4.85
N LEU A 124 14.30 -10.94 4.35
CA LEU A 124 15.75 -10.89 4.17
C LEU A 124 16.21 -9.78 3.22
N LEU A 125 15.49 -9.60 2.10
CA LEU A 125 15.87 -8.66 1.03
C LEU A 125 15.42 -7.22 1.32
N PHE A 126 14.22 -7.04 1.86
CA PHE A 126 13.58 -5.74 1.96
C PHE A 126 13.33 -5.28 3.40
N ASP A 127 13.18 -6.20 4.36
CA ASP A 127 12.87 -5.89 5.77
C ASP A 127 11.74 -4.84 5.86
N SER A 128 10.66 -5.08 5.11
CA SER A 128 9.55 -4.14 4.92
C SER A 128 8.21 -4.79 5.20
N TYR A 129 7.40 -4.12 6.01
CA TYR A 129 6.05 -4.55 6.39
C TYR A 129 5.08 -3.36 6.37
N PRO A 130 3.79 -3.59 6.12
CA PRO A 130 3.14 -4.88 5.84
C PRO A 130 3.45 -5.44 4.44
N LEU A 131 3.12 -6.72 4.19
CA LEU A 131 3.23 -7.39 2.89
C LEU A 131 1.85 -7.56 2.24
N LEU A 132 1.78 -7.48 0.92
CA LEU A 132 0.54 -7.74 0.17
C LEU A 132 0.56 -9.20 -0.25
N VAL A 133 -0.48 -9.95 0.10
CA VAL A 133 -0.64 -11.32 -0.36
C VAL A 133 -2.05 -11.48 -0.92
N TYR A 134 -2.14 -11.73 -2.22
CA TYR A 134 -3.41 -12.03 -2.89
C TYR A 134 -3.37 -13.38 -3.60
N PRO A 135 -4.15 -14.37 -3.14
CA PRO A 135 -4.23 -15.64 -3.85
C PRO A 135 -4.98 -15.48 -5.18
N CYS A 136 -4.49 -16.15 -6.20
CA CYS A 136 -5.10 -16.22 -7.52
C CYS A 136 -4.97 -17.64 -8.10
N ARG A 137 -5.86 -17.98 -9.04
CA ARG A 137 -5.80 -19.26 -9.77
C ARG A 137 -5.18 -19.04 -11.12
N VAL A 138 -4.19 -19.85 -11.46
CA VAL A 138 -3.58 -19.90 -12.80
C VAL A 138 -3.97 -21.20 -13.45
N TYR A 139 -4.75 -21.11 -14.52
CA TYR A 139 -5.24 -22.27 -15.28
C TYR A 139 -4.23 -22.69 -16.34
N ASP A 140 -3.99 -24.00 -16.49
CA ASP A 140 -3.30 -24.56 -17.64
C ASP A 140 -4.25 -24.59 -18.84
N ARG A 141 -4.13 -23.58 -19.71
CA ARG A 141 -4.90 -23.50 -20.96
C ARG A 141 -4.19 -24.14 -22.16
N GLY A 142 -3.22 -25.01 -21.93
CA GLY A 142 -2.49 -25.63 -23.03
C GLY A 142 -1.50 -24.67 -23.70
N PRO A 143 -1.01 -24.99 -24.92
CA PRO A 143 0.11 -24.29 -25.58
C PRO A 143 -0.13 -22.81 -25.84
N ARG A 144 -1.37 -22.35 -25.68
CA ARG A 144 -1.81 -20.99 -25.95
C ARG A 144 -2.29 -20.30 -24.68
N SER A 145 -1.58 -20.48 -23.57
CA SER A 145 -1.90 -19.89 -22.26
C SER A 145 -1.83 -18.34 -22.21
N GLY A 146 -1.38 -17.69 -23.28
CA GLY A 146 -1.31 -16.24 -23.37
C GLY A 146 -0.09 -15.67 -22.63
N GLN A 147 -0.28 -14.58 -21.89
CA GLN A 147 0.80 -13.87 -21.17
C GLN A 147 1.29 -14.62 -19.93
N LEU A 148 0.41 -15.38 -19.27
CA LEU A 148 0.80 -16.21 -18.14
C LEU A 148 1.31 -17.55 -18.66
N ARG A 149 2.52 -17.90 -18.21
CA ARG A 149 3.08 -19.23 -18.43
C ARG A 149 2.19 -20.27 -17.77
N ARG A 150 2.17 -21.45 -18.36
CA ARG A 150 1.49 -22.59 -17.75
C ARG A 150 2.12 -22.91 -16.40
N PRO A 151 1.31 -23.28 -15.40
CA PRO A 151 1.84 -23.74 -14.13
C PRO A 151 2.61 -25.06 -14.33
N PRO A 152 3.78 -25.22 -13.69
CA PRO A 152 4.48 -26.51 -13.65
C PRO A 152 3.59 -27.62 -13.07
N PRO A 153 3.68 -28.88 -13.56
CA PRO A 153 2.84 -29.98 -13.08
C PRO A 153 2.90 -30.20 -11.56
N LYS A 154 4.03 -29.89 -10.92
CA LYS A 154 4.20 -30.01 -9.46
C LYS A 154 3.30 -29.08 -8.64
N TYR A 155 2.84 -27.97 -9.21
CA TYR A 155 1.99 -26.98 -8.55
C TYR A 155 0.51 -27.10 -8.94
N LEU A 156 0.18 -28.03 -9.84
CA LEU A 156 -1.23 -28.28 -10.19
C LEU A 156 -1.95 -28.90 -9.01
N VAL A 157 -3.15 -28.39 -8.73
CA VAL A 157 -4.03 -28.98 -7.72
C VAL A 157 -4.51 -30.34 -8.24
N PRO A 158 -4.34 -31.44 -7.47
CA PRO A 158 -4.69 -32.78 -7.92
C PRO A 158 -6.13 -32.89 -8.44
N GLY A 159 -6.29 -33.48 -9.64
CA GLY A 159 -7.59 -33.64 -10.28
C GLY A 159 -8.17 -32.38 -10.92
N THR A 160 -7.37 -31.31 -11.06
CA THR A 160 -7.80 -30.04 -11.67
C THR A 160 -6.85 -29.58 -12.77
N ASP A 161 -7.24 -28.53 -13.49
CA ASP A 161 -6.49 -27.86 -14.55
C ASP A 161 -5.88 -26.52 -14.09
N TYR A 162 -5.74 -26.29 -12.77
CA TYR A 162 -5.19 -25.05 -12.25
C TYR A 162 -4.21 -25.26 -11.10
N ALA A 163 -3.36 -24.27 -10.90
CA ALA A 163 -2.48 -24.13 -9.77
C ALA A 163 -2.84 -22.87 -8.97
N MET A 164 -2.56 -22.90 -7.67
CA MET A 164 -2.75 -21.75 -6.80
C MET A 164 -1.47 -20.92 -6.75
N TYR A 165 -1.60 -19.63 -7.05
CA TYR A 165 -0.51 -18.66 -6.98
C TYR A 165 -0.90 -17.56 -6.00
N ASN A 166 0.06 -16.78 -5.56
CA ASN A 166 -0.16 -15.52 -4.87
C ASN A 166 0.60 -14.39 -5.56
N ASP A 167 -0.01 -13.23 -5.58
CA ASP A 167 0.67 -11.96 -5.82
C ASP A 167 1.25 -11.47 -4.49
N LEU A 168 2.58 -11.48 -4.41
CA LEU A 168 3.35 -10.95 -3.29
C LEU A 168 3.79 -9.52 -3.63
N GLY A 169 3.14 -8.55 -3.01
CA GLY A 169 3.45 -7.13 -3.19
C GLY A 169 4.30 -6.58 -2.04
N VAL A 170 5.46 -6.02 -2.37
CA VAL A 170 6.36 -5.31 -1.46
C VAL A 170 6.39 -3.85 -1.86
N TYR A 171 5.92 -2.99 -0.94
CA TYR A 171 5.89 -1.55 -1.15
C TYR A 171 6.56 -0.81 0.00
N GLY A 172 7.24 0.28 -0.31
CA GLY A 172 7.78 1.21 0.69
C GLY A 172 9.29 1.34 0.64
N VAL A 173 9.86 2.00 1.64
CA VAL A 173 11.31 2.15 1.79
C VAL A 173 11.87 0.89 2.46
N PRO A 174 12.79 0.14 1.81
CA PRO A 174 13.44 -1.00 2.45
C PRO A 174 14.09 -0.60 3.77
N GLY A 175 14.17 -1.54 4.70
CA GLY A 175 14.87 -1.39 5.96
C GLY A 175 16.39 -1.22 5.76
N LYS A 176 17.18 -1.70 6.73
CA LYS A 176 18.64 -1.60 6.62
C LYS A 176 19.10 -2.44 5.43
N VAL A 177 19.67 -1.79 4.41
CA VAL A 177 20.46 -2.48 3.37
C VAL A 177 21.59 -3.23 4.08
N ARG A 178 21.46 -4.55 4.25
CA ARG A 178 22.57 -5.35 4.76
C ARG A 178 23.72 -5.25 3.74
N PRO A 179 24.99 -5.17 4.19
CA PRO A 179 26.10 -5.33 3.26
C PRO A 179 25.91 -6.65 2.50
N PRO A 180 26.28 -6.71 1.21
CA PRO A 180 26.02 -7.87 0.37
C PRO A 180 26.65 -9.09 1.03
N THR A 181 25.81 -9.92 1.64
CA THR A 181 26.20 -11.26 2.05
C THR A 181 26.22 -12.03 0.75
N THR A 182 27.33 -12.69 0.44
CA THR A 182 27.49 -13.48 -0.78
C THR A 182 26.39 -14.55 -0.84
N ILE A 183 25.29 -14.25 -1.52
CA ILE A 183 24.24 -15.22 -1.84
C ILE A 183 24.82 -16.07 -2.97
N SER A 184 25.27 -17.29 -2.65
CA SER A 184 25.65 -18.28 -3.66
C SER A 184 24.38 -18.83 -4.31
N TYR A 185 24.17 -18.48 -5.58
CA TYR A 185 23.09 -19.04 -6.39
C TYR A 185 23.47 -20.43 -6.90
N HIS A 186 22.55 -21.38 -6.81
CA HIS A 186 22.58 -22.59 -7.63
C HIS A 186 21.84 -22.31 -8.94
N GLU A 187 22.57 -22.26 -10.04
CA GLU A 187 21.99 -22.20 -11.38
C GLU A 187 21.26 -23.50 -11.69
N ASN A 188 19.94 -23.49 -11.60
CA ASN A 188 19.09 -24.45 -12.29
C ASN A 188 17.82 -23.74 -12.77
N GLY A 189 17.88 -23.21 -14.00
CA GLY A 189 16.77 -23.01 -14.93
C GLY A 189 15.58 -22.17 -14.47
N CYS A 190 15.45 -20.98 -15.07
CA CYS A 190 14.36 -19.98 -14.95
C CYS A 190 14.52 -18.95 -13.80
N PHE A 191 15.44 -18.01 -13.97
CA PHE A 191 15.45 -16.76 -13.23
C PHE A 191 15.25 -15.57 -14.19
N PHE A 192 14.20 -14.79 -13.96
CA PHE A 192 14.05 -13.46 -14.55
C PHE A 192 14.79 -12.45 -13.69
N GLY A 193 15.50 -11.54 -14.35
CA GLY A 193 16.69 -10.88 -13.83
C GLY A 193 16.44 -9.81 -12.76
N VAL A 194 17.40 -9.74 -11.84
CA VAL A 194 17.73 -8.55 -11.06
C VAL A 194 18.94 -7.92 -11.75
N GLU A 195 18.72 -6.83 -12.49
CA GLU A 195 19.82 -6.00 -12.99
C GLU A 195 19.99 -4.82 -12.03
N VAL A 196 20.88 -4.98 -11.03
CA VAL A 196 21.38 -3.85 -10.25
C VAL A 196 22.49 -3.20 -11.08
N SER A 197 22.13 -2.14 -11.80
CA SER A 197 23.12 -1.29 -12.46
C SER A 197 23.95 -0.56 -11.39
N HIS A 198 25.26 -0.72 -11.48
CA HIS A 198 26.25 0.00 -10.68
C HIS A 198 26.47 1.38 -11.31
N ASP A 199 25.92 2.46 -10.73
CA ASP A 199 26.37 3.82 -11.04
C ASP A 199 27.33 4.30 -9.93
N PRO A 200 28.66 4.32 -10.18
CA PRO A 200 29.65 4.75 -9.19
C PRO A 200 29.60 6.25 -8.84
N LYS A 201 28.63 7.03 -9.38
CA LYS A 201 28.49 8.47 -9.08
C LYS A 201 27.50 8.80 -7.96
N ILE A 202 26.72 7.84 -7.43
CA ILE A 202 25.74 8.13 -6.38
C ILE A 202 26.34 7.80 -5.01
N GLY A 203 27.13 8.72 -4.48
CA GLY A 203 27.66 8.66 -3.13
C GLY A 203 26.56 8.76 -2.07
N VAL A 204 26.72 8.04 -0.95
CA VAL A 204 25.89 8.17 0.25
C VAL A 204 25.94 9.64 0.74
N PRO A 205 24.80 10.32 0.94
CA PRO A 205 24.81 11.74 1.31
C PRO A 205 25.43 11.94 2.69
N ARG A 206 26.48 12.77 2.75
CA ARG A 206 27.20 13.11 3.99
C ARG A 206 26.28 13.91 4.93
N ALA A 207 26.51 13.81 6.25
CA ALA A 207 25.68 14.41 7.31
C ALA A 207 25.35 15.92 7.15
N GLY A 208 26.13 16.67 6.34
CA GLY A 208 25.83 18.06 5.97
C GLY A 208 24.63 18.23 5.02
N GLU A 209 24.32 17.24 4.18
CA GLU A 209 23.20 17.31 3.22
C GLU A 209 21.84 17.05 3.87
N LEU A 210 21.79 16.26 4.95
CA LEU A 210 20.59 16.10 5.79
C LEU A 210 20.15 17.42 6.45
N LYS A 211 21.10 18.29 6.84
CA LYS A 211 20.78 19.64 7.33
C LYS A 211 20.21 20.53 6.23
N ARG A 212 20.62 20.34 4.98
CA ARG A 212 20.13 21.07 3.80
C ARG A 212 18.71 20.63 3.41
N VAL A 213 18.45 19.32 3.45
CA VAL A 213 17.11 18.74 3.23
C VAL A 213 16.11 19.23 4.28
N ARG A 214 16.51 19.32 5.55
CA ARG A 214 15.67 19.90 6.62
C ARG A 214 15.38 21.40 6.42
N ARG A 215 16.35 22.14 5.86
CA ARG A 215 16.21 23.57 5.52
C ARG A 215 15.34 23.82 4.28
N VAL A 216 15.26 22.86 3.35
CA VAL A 216 14.41 22.92 2.15
C VAL A 216 12.98 22.42 2.41
N LEU A 217 12.80 21.40 3.26
CA LEU A 217 11.49 20.87 3.63
C LEU A 217 10.75 21.75 4.65
N GLY A 218 11.46 22.52 5.47
CA GLY A 218 10.85 23.44 6.44
C GLY A 218 9.89 24.46 5.81
N PRO A 219 10.31 25.19 4.76
CA PRO A 219 9.44 26.10 4.01
C PRO A 219 8.28 25.39 3.30
N ILE A 220 8.49 24.17 2.76
CA ILE A 220 7.45 23.40 2.06
C ILE A 220 6.35 22.94 3.04
N LEU A 221 6.75 22.47 4.23
CA LEU A 221 5.82 22.12 5.31
C LEU A 221 5.11 23.36 5.88
N ALA A 222 5.77 24.52 5.88
CA ALA A 222 5.17 25.79 6.26
C ALA A 222 4.16 26.29 5.22
N SER A 223 4.48 26.22 3.92
CA SER A 223 3.54 26.53 2.83
C SER A 223 2.34 25.59 2.82
N PHE A 224 2.54 24.31 3.12
CA PHE A 224 1.43 23.36 3.23
C PHE A 224 0.53 23.68 4.44
N ARG A 225 1.11 24.05 5.59
CA ARG A 225 0.36 24.53 6.76
C ARG A 225 -0.40 25.82 6.47
N GLU A 226 0.19 26.78 5.77
CA GLU A 226 -0.49 28.02 5.36
C GLU A 226 -1.60 27.77 4.34
N LEU A 227 -1.40 26.87 3.39
CA LEU A 227 -2.39 26.55 2.37
C LEU A 227 -3.60 25.85 3.00
N VAL A 228 -3.37 24.95 3.97
CA VAL A 228 -4.42 24.35 4.80
C VAL A 228 -5.10 25.40 5.68
N ALA A 229 -4.36 26.30 6.33
CA ALA A 229 -4.95 27.37 7.16
C ALA A 229 -5.75 28.41 6.36
N THR A 230 -5.34 28.71 5.13
CA THR A 230 -6.03 29.63 4.21
C THR A 230 -7.30 28.98 3.68
N TRP A 231 -7.26 27.68 3.37
CA TRP A 231 -8.44 26.93 2.97
C TRP A 231 -9.44 26.76 4.12
N VAL A 232 -8.99 26.49 5.35
CA VAL A 232 -9.85 26.44 6.54
C VAL A 232 -10.54 27.80 6.78
N ARG A 233 -9.80 28.92 6.64
CA ARG A 233 -10.38 30.27 6.74
C ARG A 233 -11.43 30.54 5.65
N ALA A 234 -11.14 30.18 4.40
CA ALA A 234 -12.09 30.30 3.29
C ALA A 234 -13.34 29.42 3.45
N SER A 235 -13.19 28.25 4.07
CA SER A 235 -14.29 27.30 4.35
C SER A 235 -15.20 27.77 5.48
N VAL A 236 -14.64 28.43 6.50
CA VAL A 236 -15.39 29.05 7.60
C VAL A 236 -16.13 30.32 7.12
N GLN A 237 -15.55 31.07 6.18
CA GLN A 237 -16.18 32.27 5.61
C GLN A 237 -17.36 31.95 4.67
N ARG A 238 -17.37 30.77 4.01
CA ARG A 238 -18.52 30.31 3.18
C ARG A 238 -19.74 29.82 3.98
N ARG A 239 -19.70 29.78 5.32
CA ARG A 239 -20.86 29.41 6.16
C ARG A 239 -21.69 30.59 6.67
N LYS A 240 -21.42 31.82 6.22
CA LYS A 240 -22.31 32.96 6.44
C LYS A 240 -22.77 33.44 5.06
N ILE A 241 -24.10 33.55 4.86
CA ILE A 241 -24.81 34.03 3.65
C ILE A 241 -25.03 32.87 2.62
N HIS A 242 -26.23 32.37 2.28
CA HIS A 242 -27.59 32.91 2.25
C HIS A 242 -28.64 31.94 2.83
N THR A 243 -29.53 32.49 3.66
CA THR A 243 -30.89 31.99 3.90
C THR A 243 -31.70 32.19 2.62
N ILE A 244 -32.27 31.13 2.05
CA ILE A 244 -33.27 31.23 0.97
C ILE A 244 -34.64 30.99 1.62
N THR A 245 -35.46 32.04 1.62
CA THR A 245 -36.85 32.05 2.07
C THR A 245 -37.73 31.25 1.10
N PRO A 246 -38.69 30.44 1.58
CA PRO A 246 -39.67 29.80 0.70
C PRO A 246 -40.76 30.82 0.31
N LEU A 247 -41.00 30.99 -0.99
CA LEU A 247 -42.23 31.58 -1.51
C LEU A 247 -43.26 30.46 -1.66
N GLY A 248 -44.28 30.46 -0.81
CA GLY A 248 -45.57 29.84 -1.11
C GLY A 248 -46.47 30.84 -1.81
N VAL A 249 -47.16 30.42 -2.87
CA VAL A 249 -48.59 30.08 -2.94
C VAL A 249 -48.75 29.10 -4.10
#